data_AF-A0A1M6L5K4-F1
#
_entry.id   AF-A0A1M6L5K4-F1
#
_cell.length_a   1.000
_cell.length_b   1.000
_cell.length_c   1.000
_cell.angle_alpha   90.00
_cell.angle_beta   90.00
_cell.angle_gamma   90.00
#
_symmetry.space_group_name_H-M   'P 1'
#
loop_
_entity.id
_entity.type
_entity.pdbx_description
1 polymer ?
#
loop_
_entity_poly.entity_id
_entity_poly.type
_entity_poly.pdbx_seq_one_letter_code
_entity_poly.pdbx_strand_id
1 'polypeptide(L)' 'MNNEFIDGVWFAVQHIVVVRDMPAIAAGIIKEANLSIDDCKAAQKRSGSFSEQMRKFIKTELK' A
#
# COMPACT_ATOMS: atom_id res chain seq x y z
N MET A 1 -3.90 0.81 -14.39
CA MET A 1 -4.66 1.86 -13.66
C MET A 1 -3.93 3.20 -13.80
N ASN A 2 -4.61 4.34 -13.63
CA ASN A 2 -3.92 5.65 -13.59
C ASN A 2 -3.05 5.73 -12.31
N ASN A 3 -1.85 6.30 -12.42
CA ASN A 3 -0.94 6.53 -11.30
C ASN A 3 -1.59 7.38 -10.20
N GLU A 4 -2.42 8.36 -10.55
CA GLU A 4 -3.10 9.22 -9.56
C GLU A 4 -4.03 8.42 -8.63
N PHE A 5 -4.80 7.49 -9.21
CA PHE A 5 -5.66 6.60 -8.42
C PHE A 5 -4.83 5.65 -7.55
N ILE A 6 -3.79 5.03 -8.12
CA ILE A 6 -2.88 4.13 -7.40
C ILE A 6 -2.23 4.85 -6.22
N ASP A 7 -1.71 6.06 -6.45
CA ASP A 7 -1.01 6.85 -5.44
C ASP A 7 -1.96 7.33 -4.34
N GLY A 8 -3.20 7.69 -4.70
CA GLY A 8 -4.24 8.03 -3.73
C GLY A 8 -4.62 6.85 -2.82
N VAL A 9 -4.85 5.67 -3.40
CA VAL A 9 -5.10 4.44 -2.63
C VAL A 9 -3.89 4.08 -1.76
N TRP A 10 -2.69 4.18 -2.33
CA TRP A 10 -1.46 3.86 -1.61
C TRP A 10 -1.24 4.79 -0.42
N PHE A 11 -1.54 6.08 -0.55
CA PHE A 11 -1.47 7.04 0.56
C PHE A 11 -2.41 6.65 1.71
N ALA A 12 -3.65 6.27 1.41
CA ALA A 12 -4.60 5.78 2.42
C ALA A 12 -4.11 4.50 3.10
N VAL A 13 -3.58 3.55 2.32
CA VAL A 13 -2.99 2.30 2.82
C VAL A 13 -1.82 2.61 3.78
N GLN A 14 -0.91 3.51 3.42
CA GLN A 14 0.22 3.91 4.27
C GLN A 14 -0.26 4.43 5.64
N HIS A 15 -1.30 5.27 5.66
CA HIS A 15 -1.85 5.78 6.91
C HIS A 15 -2.48 4.67 7.77
N ILE A 16 -3.22 3.75 7.16
CA ILE A 16 -3.87 2.64 7.89
C ILE A 16 -2.83 1.67 8.45
N VAL A 17 -1.79 1.35 7.68
CA VAL A 17 -0.71 0.46 8.14
C VAL A 17 0.10 1.11 9.25
N VAL A 18 0.51 2.37 9.12
CA VAL A 18 1.49 2.98 10.03
C VAL A 18 0.84 3.70 11.21
N VAL A 19 -0.25 4.44 10.97
CA VAL A 19 -0.87 5.27 12.01
C VAL A 19 -1.95 4.52 12.77
N ARG A 20 -2.68 3.62 12.08
CA ARG A 20 -3.73 2.82 12.71
C ARG A 20 -3.28 1.42 13.13
N ASP A 21 -2.11 0.97 12.68
CA ASP A 21 -1.61 -0.40 12.89
C ASP A 21 -2.66 -1.46 12.50
N MET A 22 -3.32 -1.25 11.36
CA MET A 22 -4.36 -2.14 10.84
C MET A 22 -3.98 -2.74 9.46
N PRO A 23 -2.88 -3.51 9.38
CA PRO A 23 -2.37 -4.05 8.12
C PRO A 23 -3.39 -4.94 7.37
N ALA A 24 -4.15 -5.77 8.07
CA ALA A 24 -5.15 -6.64 7.44
C ALA A 24 -6.25 -5.85 6.70
N ILE A 25 -6.69 -4.71 7.26
CA ILE A 25 -7.67 -3.82 6.60
C ILE A 25 -7.04 -3.18 5.36
N ALA A 26 -5.79 -2.74 5.47
CA ALA A 26 -5.06 -2.15 4.36
C ALA A 26 -4.87 -3.14 3.20
N ALA A 27 -4.61 -4.42 3.49
CA ALA A 27 -4.56 -5.47 2.49
C ALA A 27 -5.92 -5.69 1.79
N GLY A 28 -7.02 -5.62 2.55
CA GLY A 28 -8.38 -5.63 1.98
C GLY A 28 -8.62 -4.49 0.99
N ILE A 29 -8.21 -3.26 1.34
CA ILE A 29 -8.34 -2.08 0.46
C ILE A 29 -7.54 -2.28 -0.84
N ILE A 30 -6.32 -2.79 -0.75
CA ILE A 30 -5.47 -3.09 -1.92
C ILE A 30 -6.17 -4.07 -2.87
N LYS A 31 -6.76 -5.13 -2.31
CA LYS A 31 -7.51 -6.15 -3.05
C LYS A 31 -8.76 -5.57 -3.71
N GLU A 32 -9.58 -4.82 -2.98
CA GLU A 32 -10.81 -4.20 -3.50
C GLU A 32 -10.52 -3.15 -4.58
N ALA A 33 -9.42 -2.41 -4.44
CA ALA A 33 -8.96 -1.47 -5.45
C ALA A 33 -8.29 -2.15 -6.65
N ASN A 34 -8.14 -3.48 -6.63
CA ASN A 34 -7.52 -4.29 -7.68
C ASN A 34 -6.06 -3.90 -7.99
N LEU A 35 -5.30 -3.46 -6.98
CA LEU A 35 -3.88 -3.14 -7.13
C LEU A 35 -3.04 -4.42 -7.08
N SER A 36 -2.14 -4.57 -8.04
CA SER A 36 -1.14 -5.64 -8.00
C SER A 36 -0.02 -5.31 -7.01
N ILE A 37 0.75 -6.33 -6.60
CA ILE A 37 1.96 -6.13 -5.78
C ILE A 37 2.95 -5.19 -6.49
N ASP A 38 3.04 -5.24 -7.82
CA ASP A 38 3.95 -4.39 -8.58
C ASP A 38 3.47 -2.93 -8.64
N ASP A 39 2.15 -2.70 -8.71
CA ASP A 39 1.57 -1.36 -8.52
C ASP A 39 1.93 -0.82 -7.14
N CYS A 40 1.81 -1.64 -6.10
CA CYS A 40 2.13 -1.27 -4.72
C CYS A 40 3.62 -0.93 -4.55
N LYS A 41 4.52 -1.72 -5.14
CA LYS A 41 5.98 -1.43 -5.14
C LYS A 41 6.29 -0.14 -5.89
N ALA A 42 5.63 0.08 -7.03
CA ALA A 42 5.81 1.30 -7.83
C ALA A 42 5.31 2.54 -7.08
N ALA A 43 4.12 2.45 -6.48
CA ALA A 43 3.55 3.50 -5.63
C ALA A 43 4.44 3.79 -4.41
N GLN A 44 4.96 2.73 -3.75
CA GLN A 44 5.90 2.89 -2.65
C GLN A 44 7.19 3.58 -3.08
N LYS A 45 7.72 3.26 -4.26
CA LYS A 45 8.91 3.92 -4.81
C LYS A 45 8.64 5.40 -5.10
N ARG A 46 7.45 5.76 -5.59
CA ARG A 46 7.04 7.15 -5.84
C ARG A 46 6.82 7.94 -4.55
N SER A 47 6.12 7.35 -3.57
CA SER A 47 5.80 7.98 -2.28
C SER A 47 7.03 8.20 -1.40
N GLY A 48 7.95 7.22 -1.34
CA GLY A 48 9.16 7.27 -0.50
C GLY A 48 8.92 7.19 1.01
N SER A 49 7.68 7.41 1.47
CA SER A 49 7.31 7.47 2.89
C SER A 49 7.23 6.08 3.53
N PHE A 50 7.64 5.97 4.80
CA PHE A 50 7.53 4.74 5.60
C PHE A 50 8.11 3.49 4.91
N SER A 51 9.23 3.68 4.21
CA SER A 51 9.77 2.68 3.27
C SER A 51 10.04 1.32 3.89
N GLU A 52 10.50 1.25 5.14
CA GLU A 52 10.75 -0.02 5.82
C GLU A 52 9.45 -0.71 6.23
N GLN A 53 8.53 0.02 6.87
CA GLN A 53 7.23 -0.48 7.31
C GLN A 53 6.43 -1.00 6.12
N MET A 54 6.39 -0.24 5.03
CA MET A 54 5.62 -0.61 3.84
C MET A 54 6.25 -1.78 3.08
N ARG A 55 7.59 -1.88 3.02
CA ARG A 55 8.25 -3.07 2.46
C ARG A 55 7.95 -4.33 3.29
N LYS A 56 7.88 -4.20 4.62
CA LYS A 56 7.46 -5.31 5.49
C LYS A 56 6.02 -5.70 5.19
N PHE A 57 5.10 -4.73 5.18
CA PHE A 57 3.69 -4.94 4.85
C PHE A 57 3.49 -5.67 3.51
N ILE A 58 4.13 -5.20 2.43
CA ILE A 58 4.03 -5.83 1.11
C ILE A 58 4.49 -7.30 1.15
N LYS A 59 5.54 -7.62 1.92
CA LYS A 59 6.06 -8.99 2.03
C LYS A 59 5.20 -9.91 2.90
N THR A 60 4.57 -9.38 3.95
CA THR A 60 3.87 -10.19 4.93
C THR A 60 2.38 -10.34 4.64
N GLU A 61 1.73 -9.26 4.18
CA GLU A 61 0.27 -9.18 4.10
C GLU A 61 -0.30 -9.29 2.67
N LEU A 62 0.46 -8.90 1.64
CA LEU A 62 -0.01 -8.88 0.25
C LEU A 62 0.36 -10.14 -0.54
N LYS A 63 0.24 -11.32 0.09
CA LYS A 63 0.59 -12.61 -0.54
C LYS A 63 -0.43 -13.05 -1.59
#